data_AF-A0A2S9DCL7-F1
#
_entry.id   AF-A0A2S9DCL7-F1
#
_cell.length_a   1.000
_cell.length_b   1.000
_cell.length_c   1.000
_cell.angle_alpha   90.00
_cell.angle_beta   90.00
_cell.angle_gamma   90.00
#
_symmetry.space_group_name_H-M   'P 1'
#
loop_
_entity.id
_entity.type
_entity.pdbx_description
1 polymer ?
#
loop_
_entity_poly.entity_id
_entity_poly.type
_entity_poly.pdbx_seq_one_letter_code
_entity_poly.pdbx_strand_id
1 'polypeptide(L)'
;MSLSNFFEPESNWTENRYDVADKSGVSGMATTISGYGDGPTLELRLANNFTTLTFNVGQANDSKSSDKVLVVRVVGNGKQLDVRKVPFNTIQEISVPVVNVNALKIELSLEETPNRDSKSVSAVISDVTLD
;
A
#
# COMPACT_ATOMS: atom_id res chain seq x y z
N MET A 1 -11.12 2.92 6.23
CA MET A 1 -10.50 4.11 6.87
C MET A 1 -10.22 5.17 5.83
N SER A 2 -9.80 6.36 6.27
CA SER A 2 -9.32 7.47 5.44
C SER A 2 -7.86 7.81 5.75
N LEU A 3 -7.21 8.60 4.91
CA LEU A 3 -5.83 9.05 5.01
C LEU A 3 -5.59 9.83 6.31
N SER A 4 -6.59 10.57 6.80
CA SER A 4 -6.49 11.29 8.08
C SER A 4 -6.43 10.37 9.31
N ASN A 5 -6.69 9.07 9.16
CA ASN A 5 -6.48 8.10 10.23
C ASN A 5 -5.02 7.66 10.37
N PHE A 6 -4.19 7.92 9.36
CA PHE A 6 -2.77 7.60 9.38
C PHE A 6 -1.98 8.70 10.09
N PHE A 7 -0.89 8.30 10.73
CA PHE A 7 0.01 9.18 11.47
C PHE A 7 0.91 9.94 10.50
N GLU A 8 0.66 11.24 10.34
CA GLU A 8 1.44 12.17 9.51
C GLU A 8 1.78 11.61 8.11
N PRO A 9 0.77 11.24 7.29
CA PRO A 9 1.02 10.71 5.96
C PRO A 9 1.79 11.73 5.10
N GLU A 10 2.71 11.24 4.27
CA GLU A 10 3.45 12.08 3.33
C GLU A 10 2.49 12.83 2.38
N SER A 11 2.84 14.07 2.02
CA SER A 11 1.98 14.96 1.20
C SER A 11 1.69 14.46 -0.23
N ASN A 12 2.37 13.41 -0.68
CA ASN A 12 2.17 12.77 -1.99
C ASN A 12 1.00 11.76 -1.98
N TRP A 13 0.44 11.43 -0.82
CA TRP A 13 -0.76 10.60 -0.72
C TRP A 13 -2.00 11.42 -1.03
N THR A 14 -2.93 10.80 -1.76
CA THR A 14 -4.21 11.39 -2.13
C THR A 14 -5.35 10.43 -1.85
N GLU A 15 -6.53 10.96 -1.53
CA GLU A 15 -7.76 10.19 -1.41
C GLU A 15 -8.71 10.54 -2.54
N ASN A 16 -9.14 9.52 -3.28
CA ASN A 16 -10.08 9.68 -4.39
C ASN A 16 -10.72 8.33 -4.74
N ARG A 17 -11.37 8.28 -5.91
CA ARG A 17 -11.81 7.06 -6.57
C ARG A 17 -10.84 6.71 -7.69
N TYR A 18 -10.45 5.44 -7.76
CA TYR A 18 -9.50 4.92 -8.73
C TYR A 18 -10.07 3.71 -9.44
N ASP A 19 -9.72 3.56 -10.71
CA ASP A 19 -10.00 2.33 -11.46
C ASP A 19 -8.80 1.39 -11.28
N VAL A 20 -9.04 0.18 -10.78
CA VAL A 20 -8.01 -0.80 -10.42
C VAL A 20 -8.40 -2.16 -10.97
N ALA A 21 -7.57 -2.71 -11.85
CA ALA A 21 -7.86 -3.97 -12.54
C ALA A 21 -9.25 -3.94 -13.21
N ASP A 22 -10.14 -4.87 -12.84
CA ASP A 22 -11.51 -5.00 -13.35
C ASP A 22 -12.54 -4.14 -12.58
N LYS A 23 -12.13 -3.40 -11.54
CA LYS A 23 -13.01 -2.57 -10.72
C LYS A 23 -12.88 -1.09 -11.07
N SER A 24 -14.01 -0.41 -11.21
CA SER A 24 -14.05 1.05 -11.40
C SER A 24 -14.51 1.77 -10.14
N GLY A 25 -14.01 3.00 -9.96
CA GLY A 25 -14.45 3.90 -8.90
C GLY A 25 -14.17 3.42 -7.47
N VAL A 26 -13.11 2.64 -7.27
CA VAL A 26 -12.66 2.14 -5.95
C VAL A 26 -12.24 3.33 -5.09
N SER A 27 -12.96 3.58 -4.01
CA SER A 27 -12.57 4.59 -3.02
C SER A 27 -11.32 4.13 -2.28
N GLY A 28 -10.25 4.92 -2.32
CA GLY A 28 -9.00 4.52 -1.70
C GLY A 28 -8.03 5.68 -1.52
N MET A 29 -6.85 5.31 -1.04
CA MET A 29 -5.68 6.17 -0.91
C MET A 29 -4.65 5.76 -1.93
N ALA A 30 -4.08 6.72 -2.66
CA ALA A 30 -3.06 6.42 -3.65
C ALA A 30 -1.84 7.32 -3.55
N THR A 31 -0.72 6.77 -3.98
CA THR A 31 0.55 7.48 -4.14
C THR A 31 1.27 6.99 -5.39
N THR A 32 2.07 7.86 -5.98
CA THR A 32 2.89 7.53 -7.16
C THR A 32 4.28 7.10 -6.72
N ILE A 33 4.71 5.93 -7.19
CA ILE A 33 6.04 5.38 -6.90
C ILE A 33 6.86 5.42 -8.18
N SER A 34 7.97 6.17 -8.15
CA SER A 34 8.95 6.25 -9.23
C SER A 34 10.32 5.82 -8.72
N GLY A 35 11.00 4.93 -9.44
CA GLY A 35 12.34 4.45 -9.08
C GLY A 35 12.33 3.22 -8.17
N TYR A 36 13.50 2.90 -7.60
CA TYR A 36 13.76 1.71 -6.79
C TYR A 36 14.40 2.14 -5.46
N GLY A 37 13.89 1.65 -4.33
CA GLY A 37 14.34 2.03 -2.98
C GLY A 37 13.21 2.06 -1.96
N ASP A 38 13.47 2.65 -0.80
CA ASP A 38 12.44 2.95 0.21
C ASP A 38 11.39 3.85 -0.44
N GLY A 39 10.14 3.39 -0.49
CA GLY A 39 9.05 4.14 -1.06
C GLY A 39 8.06 4.65 -0.01
N PRO A 40 6.96 5.25 -0.47
CA PRO A 40 6.01 5.93 0.40
C PRO A 40 5.48 5.00 1.50
N THR A 41 5.32 5.55 2.70
CA THR A 41 4.87 4.79 3.86
C THR A 41 3.58 5.37 4.44
N LEU A 42 2.69 4.49 4.87
CA LEU A 42 1.55 4.83 5.73
C LEU A 42 1.76 4.24 7.12
N GLU A 43 1.67 5.06 8.16
CA GLU A 43 1.85 4.62 9.55
C GLU A 43 0.55 4.68 10.35
N LEU A 44 0.30 3.67 11.18
CA LEU A 44 -0.81 3.60 12.13
C LEU A 44 -0.29 3.46 13.56
N ARG A 45 -0.95 4.15 14.49
CA ARG A 45 -0.73 4.05 15.94
C ARG A 45 -1.85 3.19 16.54
N LEU A 46 -1.57 1.91 16.68
CA LEU A 46 -2.53 0.88 17.08
C LEU A 46 -2.72 0.76 18.58
N ALA A 47 -1.80 1.27 19.41
CA ALA A 47 -1.86 1.24 20.87
C ALA A 47 -2.10 -0.15 21.50
N ASN A 48 -1.79 -1.24 20.77
CA ASN A 48 -2.06 -2.63 21.15
C ASN A 48 -3.57 -2.96 21.27
N ASN A 49 -4.45 -2.18 20.65
CA ASN A 49 -5.90 -2.32 20.80
C ASN A 49 -6.56 -3.20 19.73
N PHE A 50 -5.78 -3.71 18.78
CA PHE A 50 -6.29 -4.44 17.62
C PHE A 50 -5.61 -5.80 17.49
N THR A 51 -6.31 -6.69 16.81
CA THR A 51 -5.92 -8.07 16.55
C THR A 51 -5.56 -8.31 15.11
N THR A 52 -6.26 -7.67 14.16
CA THR A 52 -6.04 -7.89 12.73
C THR A 52 -6.09 -6.56 11.98
N LEU A 53 -5.19 -6.39 11.01
CA LEU A 53 -5.28 -5.37 9.96
C LEU A 53 -5.64 -6.07 8.66
N THR A 54 -6.67 -5.58 7.97
CA THR A 54 -7.03 -6.03 6.62
C THR A 54 -7.12 -4.84 5.68
N PHE A 55 -6.64 -5.00 4.44
CA PHE A 55 -6.79 -4.00 3.37
C PHE A 55 -6.63 -4.62 1.99
N ASN A 56 -7.18 -3.94 0.98
CA ASN A 56 -6.98 -4.26 -0.44
C ASN A 56 -5.89 -3.38 -1.03
N VAL A 57 -5.08 -3.93 -1.92
CA VAL A 57 -4.03 -3.21 -2.64
C VAL A 57 -3.96 -3.60 -4.11
N GLY A 58 -3.71 -2.62 -4.97
CA GLY A 58 -3.54 -2.80 -6.41
C GLY A 58 -2.82 -1.62 -7.06
N GLN A 59 -2.74 -1.64 -8.39
CA GLN A 59 -2.20 -0.54 -9.19
C GLN A 59 -3.32 0.09 -10.01
N ALA A 60 -3.42 1.43 -10.00
CA ALA A 60 -4.45 2.12 -10.78
C ALA A 60 -4.21 1.93 -12.29
N ASN A 61 -5.29 1.84 -13.06
CA ASN A 61 -5.28 1.56 -14.49
C ASN A 61 -4.58 2.66 -15.33
N ASP A 62 -4.39 3.86 -14.76
CA ASP A 62 -3.69 4.98 -15.39
C ASP A 62 -2.17 5.04 -15.06
N SER A 63 -1.65 4.01 -14.37
CA SER A 63 -0.23 3.82 -14.09
C SER A 63 0.61 3.88 -15.36
N LYS A 64 1.83 4.45 -15.27
CA LYS A 64 2.70 4.64 -16.44
C LYS A 64 3.46 3.38 -16.86
N SER A 65 3.38 2.31 -16.08
CA SER A 65 3.91 1.00 -16.42
C SER A 65 2.97 -0.11 -15.98
N SER A 66 2.69 -1.05 -16.88
CA SER A 66 2.05 -2.34 -16.56
C SER A 66 3.06 -3.43 -16.19
N ASP A 67 4.34 -3.23 -16.51
CA ASP A 67 5.39 -4.26 -16.36
C ASP A 67 6.02 -4.25 -14.96
N LYS A 68 5.70 -3.23 -14.15
CA LYS A 68 6.24 -3.08 -12.80
C LYS A 68 5.39 -3.81 -11.78
N VAL A 69 6.05 -4.42 -10.81
CA VAL A 69 5.43 -5.15 -9.70
C VAL A 69 5.54 -4.30 -8.45
N LEU A 70 4.39 -3.96 -7.87
CA LEU A 70 4.32 -3.28 -6.58
C LEU A 70 4.70 -4.27 -5.47
N VAL A 71 5.57 -3.86 -4.56
CA VAL A 71 5.90 -4.59 -3.35
C VAL A 71 5.25 -3.88 -2.17
N VAL A 72 4.51 -4.63 -1.38
CA VAL A 72 3.80 -4.14 -0.19
C VAL A 72 4.36 -4.88 1.02
N ARG A 73 4.97 -4.15 1.94
CA ARG A 73 5.54 -4.70 3.17
C ARG A 73 4.76 -4.15 4.35
N VAL A 74 4.33 -5.04 5.25
CA VAL A 74 3.70 -4.63 6.51
C VAL A 74 4.70 -4.86 7.65
N VAL A 75 4.96 -3.82 8.43
CA VAL A 75 5.96 -3.81 9.51
C VAL A 75 5.29 -3.41 10.83
N GLY A 76 5.31 -4.28 11.83
CA GLY A 76 4.79 -4.03 13.17
C GLY A 76 5.92 -3.96 14.20
N ASN A 77 5.99 -2.86 14.96
CA ASN A 77 7.04 -2.60 15.95
C ASN A 77 8.47 -2.86 15.40
N GLY A 78 8.71 -2.48 14.14
CA GLY A 78 10.00 -2.66 13.44
C GLY A 78 10.26 -4.07 12.91
N LYS A 79 9.31 -5.01 13.02
CA LYS A 79 9.43 -6.38 12.48
C LYS A 79 8.50 -6.57 11.29
N GLN A 80 9.01 -7.16 10.21
CA GLN A 80 8.18 -7.54 9.07
C GLN A 80 7.12 -8.56 9.51
N LEU A 81 5.85 -8.24 9.27
CA LEU A 81 4.70 -9.11 9.49
C LEU A 81 4.29 -9.82 8.20
N ASP A 82 4.31 -9.10 7.06
CA ASP A 82 4.02 -9.67 5.74
C ASP A 82 4.77 -8.93 4.62
N VAL A 83 4.90 -9.58 3.47
CA VAL A 83 5.39 -8.97 2.24
C VAL A 83 4.72 -9.59 1.02
N ARG A 84 4.15 -8.77 0.15
CA ARG A 84 3.42 -9.20 -1.05
C ARG A 84 3.94 -8.52 -2.31
N LYS A 85 3.92 -9.27 -3.41
CA LYS A 85 4.16 -8.77 -4.77
C LYS A 85 2.83 -8.68 -5.49
N VAL A 86 2.49 -7.49 -5.95
CA VAL A 86 1.20 -7.15 -6.55
C VAL A 86 1.45 -6.69 -8.00
N PRO A 87 1.35 -7.62 -8.98
CA PRO A 87 1.49 -7.26 -10.38
C PRO A 87 0.34 -6.36 -10.83
N PHE A 88 0.54 -5.69 -11.97
CA PHE A 88 -0.52 -4.92 -12.61
C PHE A 88 -1.73 -5.80 -12.94
N ASN A 89 -2.92 -5.18 -13.06
CA ASN A 89 -4.19 -5.86 -13.32
C ASN A 89 -4.57 -6.91 -12.26
N THR A 90 -4.18 -6.68 -11.00
CA THR A 90 -4.62 -7.50 -9.86
C THR A 90 -4.98 -6.62 -8.66
N ILE A 91 -5.92 -7.12 -7.85
CA ILE A 91 -6.21 -6.61 -6.51
C ILE A 91 -5.91 -7.76 -5.55
N GLN A 92 -5.11 -7.50 -4.53
CA GLN A 92 -4.81 -8.46 -3.47
C GLN A 92 -5.33 -7.95 -2.14
N GLU A 93 -6.02 -8.81 -1.41
CA GLU A 93 -6.33 -8.58 0.00
C GLU A 93 -5.12 -9.01 0.84
N ILE A 94 -4.74 -8.16 1.79
CA ILE A 94 -3.72 -8.43 2.78
C ILE A 94 -4.41 -8.42 4.14
N SER A 95 -4.32 -9.53 4.86
CA SER A 95 -4.83 -9.67 6.23
C SER A 95 -3.73 -10.20 7.13
N VAL A 96 -3.36 -9.42 8.15
CA VAL A 96 -2.20 -9.71 9.02
C VAL A 96 -2.56 -9.58 10.50
N PRO A 97 -2.11 -10.50 11.36
CA PRO A 97 -2.24 -10.34 12.81
C PRO A 97 -1.41 -9.16 13.32
N VAL A 98 -2.01 -8.32 14.15
CA VAL A 98 -1.40 -7.12 14.76
C VAL A 98 -1.53 -7.07 16.29
N VAL A 99 -1.77 -8.23 16.91
CA VAL A 99 -1.80 -8.37 18.38
C VAL A 99 -0.47 -7.89 18.99
N ASN A 100 -0.53 -7.06 20.02
CA ASN A 100 0.64 -6.43 20.67
C ASN A 100 1.48 -5.53 19.73
N VAL A 101 0.87 -5.00 18.67
CA VAL A 101 1.49 -3.99 17.81
C VAL A 101 1.04 -2.60 18.25
N ASN A 102 1.99 -1.70 18.47
CA ASN A 102 1.73 -0.30 18.79
C ASN A 102 1.94 0.61 17.57
N ALA A 103 3.02 0.39 16.83
CA ALA A 103 3.31 1.11 15.59
C ALA A 103 3.32 0.13 14.42
N LEU A 104 2.50 0.41 13.41
CA LEU A 104 2.42 -0.37 12.19
C LEU A 104 2.70 0.51 10.98
N LYS A 105 3.49 0.01 10.04
CA LYS A 105 3.77 0.66 8.76
C LYS A 105 3.34 -0.24 7.60
N ILE A 106 2.69 0.37 6.61
CA ILE A 106 2.51 -0.19 5.28
C ILE A 106 3.49 0.55 4.38
N GLU A 107 4.55 -0.16 3.98
CA GLU A 107 5.65 0.36 3.18
C GLU A 107 5.47 -0.12 1.74
N LEU A 108 5.49 0.81 0.79
CA LEU A 108 5.33 0.51 -0.62
C LEU A 108 6.65 0.71 -1.37
N SER A 109 6.96 -0.19 -2.29
CA SER A 109 8.11 -0.04 -3.19
C SER A 109 7.87 -0.75 -4.51
N LEU A 110 8.82 -0.66 -5.42
CA LEU A 110 8.81 -1.40 -6.68
C LEU A 110 9.82 -2.55 -6.61
N GLU A 111 9.44 -3.71 -7.15
CA GLU A 111 10.36 -4.83 -7.29
C GLU A 111 11.55 -4.41 -8.15
N GLU A 112 12.77 -4.64 -7.67
CA GLU A 112 13.98 -4.32 -8.41
C GLU A 112 14.07 -5.14 -9.70
N THR A 113 14.20 -4.44 -10.83
CA THR A 113 14.44 -5.05 -12.13
C THR A 113 15.80 -4.61 -12.67
N PRO A 114 16.48 -5.45 -13.49
CA PRO A 114 17.77 -5.09 -14.08
C PRO A 114 17.70 -3.84 -14.95
N ASN A 115 16.55 -3.59 -15.57
CA ASN A 115 16.29 -2.41 -16.38
C ASN A 115 15.63 -1.32 -15.52
N ARG A 116 16.46 -0.42 -14.97
CA ARG A 116 15.99 0.69 -14.13
C ARG A 116 15.40 1.82 -14.98
N ASP A 117 14.20 1.62 -15.51
CA ASP A 117 13.46 2.69 -16.17
C ASP A 117 12.83 3.67 -15.15
N SER A 118 12.50 4.87 -15.62
CA SER A 118 11.88 5.94 -14.82
C SER A 118 10.35 5.88 -14.78
N LYS A 119 9.71 4.81 -15.30
CA LYS A 119 8.25 4.72 -15.30
C LYS A 119 7.76 4.56 -13.86
N SER A 120 6.56 5.08 -13.62
CA SER A 120 5.93 5.05 -12.30
C SER A 120 4.68 4.18 -12.29
N VAL A 121 4.30 3.77 -11.08
CA VAL A 121 3.00 3.14 -10.80
C VAL A 121 2.23 3.99 -9.81
N SER A 122 0.91 4.00 -9.94
CA SER A 122 0.01 4.56 -8.93
C SER A 122 -0.50 3.43 -8.06
N ALA A 123 0.07 3.27 -6.86
CA ALA A 123 -0.36 2.25 -5.92
C ALA A 123 -1.62 2.73 -5.21
N VAL A 124 -2.63 1.87 -5.09
CA VAL A 124 -3.92 2.17 -4.46
C VAL A 124 -4.15 1.20 -3.30
N ILE A 125 -4.39 1.74 -2.11
CA ILE A 125 -4.82 1.01 -0.91
C ILE A 125 -6.28 1.36 -0.63
N SER A 126 -7.12 0.35 -0.41
CA SER A 126 -8.56 0.49 -0.18
C SER A 126 -9.06 -0.46 0.89
N ASP A 127 -10.30 -0.27 1.33
CA ASP A 127 -11.00 -1.16 2.28
C ASP A 127 -10.21 -1.47 3.56
N VAL A 128 -9.46 -0.48 4.07
CA VAL A 128 -8.65 -0.66 5.29
C VAL A 128 -9.56 -0.79 6.52
N THR A 129 -9.42 -1.90 7.24
CA THR A 129 -10.11 -2.22 8.50
C THR A 129 -9.14 -2.69 9.58
N LEU A 130 -9.48 -2.41 10.84
CA LEU A 130 -8.81 -2.93 12.01
C LEU A 130 -9.87 -3.58 12.92
N ASP A 131 -9.62 -4.81 13.33
CA ASP A 131 -10.49 -5.60 14.22
C ASP A 131 -9.86 -5.83 15.58
#